data_AF-A0A1I4AUV5-F1
#
_entry.id   AF-A0A1I4AUV5-F1
#
_cell.length_a   1.000
_cell.length_b   1.000
_cell.length_c   1.000
_cell.angle_alpha   90.00
_cell.angle_beta   90.00
_cell.angle_gamma   90.00
#
_symmetry.space_group_name_H-M   'P 1'
#
loop_
_entity.id
_entity.type
_entity.pdbx_description
1 polymer ?
#
loop_
_entity_poly.entity_id
_entity_poly.type
_entity_poly.pdbx_seq_one_letter_code
_entity_poly.pdbx_strand_id
1 'polypeptide(L)' 'FKFEFVYDNTFHTLYELQVQLMDYVYWWNHFRPHGSLNYESPIDYRKSWEQEQVEIKVCKSVVHQPVKTSLTFS' A
#
# COMPACT_ATOMS: atom_id res chain seq x y z
N PHE A 1 4.63 -15.63 11.24
CA PHE A 1 5.44 -16.46 10.33
C PHE A 1 4.47 -17.31 9.51
N LYS A 2 4.59 -17.31 8.18
CA LYS A 2 3.73 -18.12 7.31
C LYS A 2 4.32 -19.52 7.22
N PHE A 3 3.53 -20.54 7.54
CA PHE A 3 3.97 -21.95 7.48
C PHE A 3 4.49 -22.33 6.10
N GLU A 4 3.91 -21.77 5.04
CA GLU A 4 4.30 -21.93 3.64
C GLU A 4 5.78 -21.62 3.36
N PHE A 5 6.42 -20.72 4.13
CA PHE A 5 7.84 -20.40 3.95
C PHE A 5 8.78 -21.37 4.69
N VAL A 6 8.32 -21.96 5.78
CA VAL A 6 9.15 -22.83 6.64
C VAL A 6 9.00 -24.30 6.26
N TYR A 7 7.82 -24.68 5.79
CA TYR A 7 7.53 -26.03 5.37
C TYR A 7 8.27 -26.32 4.06
N ASP A 8 9.08 -27.38 4.06
CA ASP A 8 9.89 -27.87 2.93
C ASP A 8 11.20 -27.12 2.62
N ASN A 9 11.56 -26.10 3.40
CA ASN A 9 12.86 -25.43 3.28
C ASN A 9 13.84 -25.89 4.37
N THR A 10 15.03 -26.34 3.95
CA THR A 10 16.17 -26.57 4.83
C THR A 10 17.27 -25.57 4.51
N PHE A 11 17.82 -24.90 5.53
CA PHE A 11 18.87 -23.90 5.36
C PHE A 11 20.18 -24.44 5.93
N HIS A 12 21.26 -24.38 5.16
CA HIS A 12 22.58 -24.82 5.58
C HIS A 12 23.37 -23.70 6.27
N THR A 13 22.99 -22.44 6.03
CA THR A 13 23.63 -21.27 6.65
C THR A 13 22.61 -20.19 7.04
N LEU A 14 22.99 -19.33 8.00
CA LEU A 14 22.19 -18.15 8.35
C LEU A 14 22.07 -17.17 7.18
N TYR A 15 23.09 -17.07 6.33
CA TYR A 15 23.09 -16.20 5.16
C TYR A 15 22.02 -16.63 4.15
N GLU A 16 21.95 -17.94 3.86
CA GLU A 16 20.94 -18.51 2.98
C GLU A 16 19.51 -18.24 3.49
N LEU A 17 19.27 -18.44 4.79
CA LEU A 17 18.01 -18.10 5.43
C LEU A 17 17.65 -16.62 5.23
N GLN A 18 18.61 -15.71 5.41
CA GLN A 18 18.37 -14.28 5.23
C GLN A 18 17.98 -13.93 3.79
N VAL A 19 18.71 -14.46 2.80
CA VAL A 19 18.41 -14.21 1.38
C VAL A 19 17.01 -14.70 1.03
N GLN A 20 16.70 -15.97 1.34
CA GLN A 20 15.39 -16.54 1.03
C GLN A 20 14.25 -15.81 1.77
N LEU A 21 14.49 -15.37 3.00
CA LEU A 21 13.51 -14.59 3.76
C LEU A 21 13.25 -13.23 3.09
N MET A 22 14.28 -12.55 2.62
CA MET A 22 14.14 -11.27 1.91
C MET A 22 13.36 -11.44 0.61
N ASP A 23 13.64 -12.50 -0.15
CA ASP A 23 12.90 -12.81 -1.38
C ASP A 23 11.43 -13.14 -1.09
N TYR A 24 11.17 -13.93 -0.04
CA TYR A 24 9.81 -14.24 0.39
C TYR A 24 9.02 -12.99 0.81
N VAL A 25 9.64 -12.11 1.60
CA VAL A 25 9.01 -10.84 2.02
C VAL A 25 8.75 -9.95 0.80
N TYR A 26 9.69 -9.89 -0.14
CA TYR A 26 9.51 -9.14 -1.38
C TYR A 26 8.32 -9.67 -2.18
N TRP A 27 8.27 -10.99 -2.41
CA TRP A 27 7.18 -11.64 -3.14
C TRP A 27 5.82 -11.47 -2.45
N TRP A 28 5.76 -11.65 -1.13
CA TRP A 28 4.54 -11.47 -0.35
C TRP A 28 3.97 -10.07 -0.50
N ASN A 29 4.82 -9.05 -0.52
CA ASN A 29 4.39 -7.65 -0.55
C ASN A 29 4.07 -7.14 -1.97
N HIS A 30 4.76 -7.64 -3.00
CA HIS A 30 4.66 -7.11 -4.36
C HIS A 30 3.80 -7.94 -5.30
N PHE A 31 3.76 -9.26 -5.13
CA PHE A 31 3.17 -10.15 -6.14
C PHE A 31 2.04 -11.01 -5.60
N ARG A 32 1.98 -11.26 -4.30
CA ARG A 32 0.98 -12.16 -3.73
C ARG A 32 -0.42 -11.54 -3.79
N PRO A 33 -1.37 -12.14 -4.52
CA PRO A 33 -2.74 -11.67 -4.53
C PRO A 33 -3.44 -12.01 -3.22
N HIS A 34 -4.17 -11.05 -2.64
CA HIS A 34 -4.91 -11.26 -1.40
C HIS A 34 -6.42 -11.17 -1.64
N GLY A 35 -7.17 -12.23 -1.38
CA GLY A 35 -8.61 -12.29 -1.66
C GLY A 35 -9.41 -11.18 -0.94
N SER A 36 -9.02 -10.81 0.29
CA SER A 36 -9.65 -9.70 1.01
C SER A 36 -9.26 -8.31 0.50
N LEU A 37 -8.23 -8.20 -0.36
CA LEU A 37 -7.79 -6.97 -1.01
C LEU A 37 -8.20 -6.96 -2.49
N ASN A 38 -9.31 -7.63 -2.83
CA ASN A 38 -9.78 -7.76 -4.20
C ASN A 38 -8.70 -8.31 -5.17
N TYR A 39 -7.89 -9.25 -4.68
CA TYR A 39 -6.75 -9.84 -5.41
C TYR A 39 -5.59 -8.89 -5.73
N GLU A 40 -5.54 -7.70 -5.13
CA GLU A 40 -4.37 -6.83 -5.19
C GLU A 40 -3.23 -7.32 -4.28
N SER A 41 -2.01 -6.91 -4.61
CA SER A 41 -0.87 -7.05 -3.71
C SER A 41 -0.97 -6.04 -2.56
N PRO A 42 -0.37 -6.31 -1.39
CA PRO A 42 -0.36 -5.36 -0.28
C PRO A 42 0.20 -3.97 -0.64
N ILE A 43 1.20 -3.91 -1.52
CA ILE A 43 1.78 -2.64 -1.97
C ILE A 43 0.85 -1.90 -2.92
N ASP A 44 0.21 -2.60 -3.84
CA ASP A 44 -0.70 -1.95 -4.79
C ASP A 44 -1.95 -1.42 -4.08
N TYR A 45 -2.47 -2.19 -3.13
CA TYR A 45 -3.55 -1.73 -2.24
C TYR A 45 -3.16 -0.48 -1.44
N ARG A 46 -1.93 -0.41 -0.94
CA ARG A 46 -1.45 0.79 -0.26
C ARG A 46 -1.42 1.99 -1.20
N LYS A 47 -0.91 1.82 -2.42
CA LYS A 47 -0.82 2.90 -3.40
C LYS A 47 -2.20 3.41 -3.80
N SER A 48 -3.16 2.51 -4.05
CA SER A 48 -4.53 2.89 -4.38
C SER A 48 -5.18 3.65 -3.23
N TRP A 49 -5.00 3.18 -2.00
CA TRP A 49 -5.48 3.88 -0.81
C TRP A 49 -4.82 5.27 -0.64
N GLU A 50 -3.51 5.39 -0.85
CA GLU A 50 -2.80 6.68 -0.77
C GLU A 50 -3.29 7.67 -1.82
N GLN A 51 -3.54 7.21 -3.05
CA GLN A 51 -4.13 8.02 -4.12
C GLN A 51 -5.53 8.53 -3.75
N GLU A 52 -6.39 7.66 -3.22
CA GLU A 52 -7.72 8.03 -2.74
C GLU A 52 -7.65 9.09 -1.63
N GLN A 53 -6.72 8.96 -0.69
CA GLN A 53 -6.54 9.98 0.36
C GLN A 53 -6.10 11.34 -0.20
N VAL A 54 -5.24 11.36 -1.23
CA VAL A 54 -4.83 12.58 -1.91
C VAL A 54 -6.04 13.24 -2.59
N GLU A 55 -6.84 12.48 -3.32
CA GLU A 55 -8.05 12.97 -3.99
C GLU A 55 -9.07 13.54 -2.98
N ILE A 56 -9.33 12.82 -1.89
CA ILE A 56 -10.21 13.29 -0.81
C ILE A 56 -9.70 14.59 -0.21
N LYS A 57 -8.38 14.72 0.01
CA LYS A 57 -7.77 15.94 0.52
C LYS A 57 -7.94 17.11 -0.46
N VAL A 58 -7.74 16.87 -1.76
CA VAL A 58 -7.96 17.86 -2.82
C VAL A 58 -9.42 18.29 -2.86
N CYS A 59 -10.37 17.36 -2.93
CA CYS A 59 -11.80 17.65 -2.96
C CYS A 59 -12.25 18.44 -1.72
N LYS A 60 -11.76 18.08 -0.52
CA LYS A 60 -12.04 18.86 0.70
C LYS A 60 -11.45 20.27 0.65
N SER A 61 -10.26 20.45 0.07
CA SER A 61 -9.65 21.77 -0.06
C SER A 61 -10.38 22.67 -1.07
N VAL A 62 -10.95 22.09 -2.13
CA VAL A 62 -11.76 22.81 -3.13
C VAL A 62 -13.12 23.21 -2.57
N VAL A 63 -13.77 22.31 -1.81
CA VAL A 63 -15.09 22.58 -1.18
C VAL A 63 -15.00 23.64 -0.07
N HIS A 64 -13.82 23.85 0.54
CA HIS A 64 -13.60 24.85 1.59
C HIS A 64 -12.94 26.14 1.09
N GLN A 65 -12.93 26.44 -0.22
CA GLN A 65 -12.50 27.77 -0.66
C GLN A 65 -13.55 28.81 -0.26
N PRO A 66 -13.20 29.84 0.55
CA PRO A 66 -14.13 30.93 0.83
C PRO A 66 -14.44 31.62 -0.51
N VAL A 67 -15.71 31.61 -0.90
CA VAL A 67 -16.20 32.46 -2.00
C VAL A 67 -15.82 33.89 -1.64
N LYS A 68 -14.85 34.46 -2.35
CA LYS A 68 -14.52 35.89 -2.23
C LYS A 68 -15.64 36.66 -2.92
N THR A 69 -16.77 36.86 -2.24
CA THR A 69 -17.75 37.86 -2.66
C THR A 69 -17.15 39.24 -2.42
N SER A 70 -16.54 39.80 -3.46
CA SER A 70 -16.26 41.24 -3.52
C SER A 70 -17.58 41.98 -3.64
N LEU A 71 -18.12 42.41 -2.49
CA LEU A 71 -19.22 43.39 -2.44
C LEU A 71 -18.65 44.75 -2.84
N THR A 72 -18.88 45.17 -4.08
CA THR A 72 -18.71 46.58 -4.47
C THR A 72 -19.90 47.36 -3.92
N PHE A 73 -19.66 48.20 -2.92
CA PHE A 73 -20.64 49.18 -2.44
C PHE A 73 -20.50 50.43 -3.31
N SER A 74 -21.56 50.76 -4.06
CA SER A 74 -21.71 52.02 -4.81
C SER A 74 -22.40 53.07 -3.95
#